data_AF-A0A355PAG6-F1
#
_entry.id   AF-A0A355PAG6-F1
#
_cell.length_a   1.000
_cell.length_b   1.000
_cell.length_c   1.000
_cell.angle_alpha   90.00
_cell.angle_beta   90.00
_cell.angle_gamma   90.00
#
_symmetry.space_group_name_H-M   'P 1'
#
loop_
_entity.id
_entity.type
_entity.pdbx_description
1 polymer ?
#
loop_
_entity_poly.entity_id
_entity_poly.type
_entity_poly.pdbx_seq_one_letter_code
_entity_poly.pdbx_strand_id
1 'polypeptide(L)' 'MSELITSDSSATCRAGCGACCIAPSITSPIPGMPEGKPAGVRCVQLDANNLC' A
#
# COMPACT_ATOMS: atom_id res chain seq x y z
N MET A 1 29.43 -9.27 -0.80
CA MET A 1 29.00 -7.85 -0.79
C MET A 1 27.93 -7.70 -1.86
N SER A 2 26.65 -7.90 -1.61
CA SER A 2 25.94 -8.12 -0.36
C SER A 2 24.74 -9.00 -0.70
N GLU A 3 24.73 -10.19 -0.12
CA GLU A 3 23.52 -10.99 0.02
C GLU A 3 22.47 -10.17 0.79
N LEU A 4 21.19 -10.49 0.59
CA LEU A 4 19.99 -9.85 1.15
C LEU A 4 19.39 -8.67 0.35
N ILE A 5 18.75 -9.00 -0.76
CA ILE A 5 17.49 -8.36 -1.16
C ILE A 5 16.55 -9.45 -1.66
N THR A 6 16.04 -10.26 -0.73
CA THR A 6 14.63 -10.62 -0.84
C THR A 6 13.89 -9.30 -0.91
N SER A 7 13.40 -8.99 -2.10
CA SER A 7 12.50 -7.90 -2.44
C SER A 7 11.34 -7.86 -1.45
N ASP A 8 11.56 -7.14 -0.35
CA ASP A 8 10.63 -6.97 0.75
C ASP A 8 9.53 -6.01 0.33
N SER A 9 8.59 -6.54 -0.44
CA SER A 9 7.23 -5.98 -0.50
C SER A 9 6.21 -6.92 0.10
N SER A 10 6.65 -8.02 0.73
CA SER A 10 5.81 -8.85 1.60
C SER A 10 5.70 -8.21 2.99
N ALA A 11 5.32 -6.93 3.05
CA ALA A 11 4.64 -6.42 4.22
C ALA A 11 3.47 -7.37 4.45
N THR A 12 3.56 -8.19 5.49
CA THR A 12 2.51 -9.16 5.84
C THR A 12 1.23 -8.34 6.02
N CYS A 13 0.37 -8.34 5.00
CA CYS A 13 -0.89 -7.62 5.02
C CYS A 13 -1.76 -8.24 6.09
N ARG A 14 -1.80 -7.60 7.26
CA ARG A 14 -2.73 -7.97 8.32
C ARG A 14 -4.13 -7.58 7.86
N ALA A 15 -5.05 -8.55 7.79
CA ALA A 15 -6.44 -8.28 7.49
C ALA A 15 -6.99 -7.19 8.43
N GLY A 16 -7.63 -6.18 7.86
CA GLY A 16 -8.20 -5.05 8.59
C GLY A 16 -7.17 -4.04 9.14
N CYS A 17 -5.88 -4.12 8.77
CA CYS A 17 -4.90 -3.14 9.25
C CYS A 17 -4.88 -1.84 8.45
N GLY A 18 -5.19 -1.88 7.15
CA GLY A 18 -5.10 -0.73 6.24
C GLY A 18 -3.70 -0.12 6.05
N ALA A 19 -2.70 -0.54 6.84
CA ALA A 19 -1.37 0.05 6.87
C ALA A 19 -0.66 -0.08 5.53
N CYS A 20 -0.75 -1.25 4.89
CA CYS A 20 -0.19 -1.48 3.56
C CYS A 20 -0.92 -0.70 2.45
N CYS A 21 -2.05 -0.07 2.72
CA CYS A 21 -2.76 0.78 1.77
C CYS A 21 -2.64 2.27 2.11
N ILE A 22 -2.19 2.63 3.33
CA ILE A 22 -1.92 4.02 3.71
C ILE A 22 -0.43 4.34 3.55
N ALA A 23 0.44 3.43 3.98
CA ALA A 23 1.88 3.65 4.06
C ALA A 23 2.61 3.72 2.69
N PRO A 24 2.41 2.79 1.73
CA PRO A 24 3.24 2.80 0.53
C PRO A 24 2.87 3.94 -0.40
N SER A 25 3.83 4.39 -1.20
CA SER A 25 3.55 5.20 -2.38
C SER A 25 3.23 4.28 -3.56
N ILE A 26 2.11 4.51 -4.23
CA ILE A 26 1.75 3.86 -5.48
C ILE A 26 1.91 4.92 -6.57
N THR A 27 2.89 4.78 -7.45
CA THR A 27 3.13 5.73 -8.56
C THR A 27 2.37 5.38 -9.83
N SER A 28 1.73 4.21 -9.86
CA SER A 28 0.84 3.81 -10.94
C SER A 28 -0.58 4.31 -10.67
N PRO A 29 -1.34 4.72 -11.71
CA PRO A 29 -2.75 5.03 -11.56
C PRO A 29 -3.52 3.86 -10.95
N ILE A 30 -4.43 4.17 -10.03
CA ILE A 30 -5.40 3.21 -9.48
C ILE A 30 -6.82 3.79 -9.62
N PRO A 31 -7.87 2.95 -9.62
CA PRO A 31 -9.25 3.44 -9.67
C PRO A 31 -9.51 4.51 -8.59
N GLY A 32 -9.96 5.70 -9.01
CA GLY A 32 -10.21 6.83 -8.12
C GLY A 32 -8.97 7.64 -7.69
N MET A 33 -7.75 7.24 -8.07
CA MET A 33 -6.52 8.02 -7.86
C MET A 33 -5.63 7.99 -9.13
N PRO A 34 -5.88 8.87 -10.13
CA PRO A 34 -5.21 8.82 -11.44
C PRO A 34 -3.70 9.13 -11.36
N GLU A 35 -3.29 9.96 -10.42
CA GLU A 35 -1.88 10.29 -10.14
C GLU A 35 -1.20 9.24 -9.22
N GLY A 36 -1.90 8.15 -8.91
CA GLY A 36 -1.49 7.16 -7.92
C GLY A 36 -1.78 7.60 -6.48
N LYS A 37 -1.21 6.86 -5.53
CA LYS A 37 -1.43 7.06 -4.09
C LYS A 37 -0.16 7.59 -3.42
N PRO A 38 -0.15 8.81 -2.88
CA PRO A 38 0.98 9.29 -2.09
C PRO A 38 1.17 8.45 -0.81
N ALA A 39 2.40 8.41 -0.31
CA ALA A 39 2.70 7.79 0.98
C ALA A 39 1.97 8.54 2.11
N GLY A 40 1.47 7.81 3.10
CA GLY A 40 0.71 8.36 4.23
C GLY A 40 -0.73 8.79 3.90
N VAL A 41 -1.15 8.74 2.63
CA VAL A 41 -2.53 9.05 2.23
C VAL A 41 -3.37 7.78 2.23
N ARG A 42 -4.60 7.88 2.75
CA ARG A 42 -5.58 6.78 2.75
C ARG A 42 -5.99 6.45 1.32
N CYS A 43 -5.84 5.18 0.94
CA CYS A 43 -6.30 4.67 -0.35
C CYS A 43 -7.83 4.79 -0.45
N VAL A 44 -8.34 5.24 -1.61
CA VAL A 44 -9.79 5.31 -1.88
C VAL A 44 -10.46 3.95 -1.95
N GLN A 45 -9.68 2.87 -2.07
CA GLN A 45 -10.18 1.49 -2.07
C GLN A 45 -10.29 0.89 -0.66
N LEU A 46 -9.87 1.62 0.38
CA LEU A 46 -10.05 1.18 1.76
C LEU A 46 -11.50 1.38 2.22
N ASP A 47 -12.14 0.31 2.64
CA ASP A 47 -13.46 0.39 3.26
C ASP A 47 -13.39 0.89 4.73
N ALA A 48 -14.53 0.93 5.40
CA ALA A 48 -14.61 1.34 6.80
C ALA A 48 -13.93 0.35 7.78
N ASN A 49 -13.74 -0.91 7.37
CA ASN A 49 -13.08 -1.95 8.15
C ASN A 49 -11.57 -2.02 7.88
N ASN A 50 -11.04 -1.11 7.06
CA ASN A 50 -9.66 -1.07 6.61
C ASN A 50 -9.25 -2.32 5.81
N LEU A 51 -10.19 -2.86 5.03
CA LEU A 51 -9.98 -3.87 4.00
C LEU A 51 -9.89 -3.18 2.64
N CYS A 52 -9.05 -3.70 1.75
CA CYS A 52 -8.83 -3.22 0.38
C CYS A 52 -9.01 -4.38 -0.59
#